data_AF-A0A7J3S2I9-F1
#
_entry.id   AF-A0A7J3S2I9-F1
#
_cell.length_a   1.000
_cell.length_b   1.000
_cell.length_c   1.000
_cell.angle_alpha   90.00
_cell.angle_beta   90.00
_cell.angle_gamma   90.00
#
_symmetry.space_group_name_H-M   'P 1'
#
loop_
_entity.id
_entity.type
_entity.pdbx_description
1 polymer ?
#
loop_
_entity_poly.entity_id
_entity_poly.type
_entity_poly.pdbx_seq_one_letter_code
_entity_poly.pdbx_strand_id
1 'polypeptide(L)'
;MCRGRSESPPLREVSGGRSAEVDILILCSTFISIRPPAWDRDRSAVKCDYCGVDEAFPFRCPYCNRYYCGDHRLPENHACVGYALALPPRQYTTTSESHTTYAMGWTTASVSKREFISFLVGAALVWFVGASMLLGLLAFSSYALIINSALFVLAFLGHEYAHKLAAARNGLWAEFRLNSFGVVLTGLSVILPIKFVAPGAVVLGGYGDRRTLGLVGAWGPAVNLAISTALLPIILLLGAWVLLPSYYINSFIATFNLIPLAILDGKKVYDWSPAVWVSMFVYSLAHVALAYLFL
;
A
#
# COMPACT_ATOMS: atom_id res chain seq x y z
N MET A 1 49.07 17.76 25.05
CA MET A 1 48.82 16.40 25.56
C MET A 1 48.22 16.54 26.96
N CYS A 2 46.89 16.61 27.05
CA CYS A 2 46.19 16.73 28.34
C CYS A 2 45.00 15.76 28.31
N ARG A 3 45.08 14.74 29.16
CA ARG A 3 44.02 13.77 29.46
C ARG A 3 43.05 14.39 30.46
N GLY A 4 41.75 14.22 30.23
CA GLY A 4 40.68 14.65 31.14
C GLY A 4 39.49 13.69 31.08
N ARG A 5 39.64 12.59 31.84
CA ARG A 5 38.66 11.66 32.41
C ARG A 5 37.16 11.91 32.15
N SER A 6 36.52 10.89 31.60
CA SER A 6 35.07 10.63 31.57
C SER A 6 34.56 10.17 32.93
N GLU A 7 33.52 10.81 33.47
CA GLU A 7 32.67 10.25 34.52
C GLU A 7 31.20 10.56 34.20
N SER A 8 30.42 9.50 33.98
CA SER A 8 28.97 9.52 33.79
C SER A 8 28.24 9.34 35.13
N PRO A 9 27.16 10.08 35.44
CA PRO A 9 26.38 9.87 36.66
C PRO A 9 25.39 8.69 36.51
N PRO A 10 25.00 8.03 37.62
CA PRO A 10 24.27 6.78 37.61
C PRO A 10 22.76 6.93 37.35
N LEU A 11 22.21 5.90 36.71
CA LEU A 11 20.79 5.69 36.45
C LEU A 11 20.02 5.45 37.75
N ARG A 12 18.91 6.17 37.97
CA ARG A 12 17.94 5.87 39.03
C ARG A 12 16.86 4.93 38.50
N GLU A 13 16.75 3.76 39.12
CA GLU A 13 15.56 2.91 39.07
C GLU A 13 14.40 3.61 39.79
N VAL A 14 13.23 3.65 39.16
CA VAL A 14 11.95 3.92 39.84
C VAL A 14 11.07 2.71 39.60
N SER A 15 10.79 2.00 40.69
CA SER A 15 9.91 0.86 40.81
C SER A 15 8.46 1.29 41.06
N GLY A 16 7.52 0.42 40.68
CA GLY A 16 6.19 0.34 41.31
C GLY A 16 5.05 0.92 40.49
N GLY A 17 4.29 0.03 39.84
CA GLY A 17 3.04 0.37 39.16
C GLY A 17 1.83 0.49 40.08
N ARG A 18 0.76 1.06 39.52
CA ARG A 18 -0.63 0.59 39.69
C ARG A 18 -1.54 1.19 38.61
N SER A 19 -2.61 0.44 38.38
CA SER A 19 -3.58 0.35 37.29
C SER A 19 -4.64 1.45 37.17
N ALA A 20 -5.23 1.56 35.97
CA ALA A 20 -6.59 2.00 35.63
C ALA A 20 -6.84 3.52 35.82
N GLU A 21 -7.54 4.29 34.98
CA GLU A 21 -8.65 4.08 34.05
C GLU A 21 -8.52 5.04 32.84
N VAL A 22 -9.13 4.63 31.72
CA VAL A 22 -9.29 5.44 30.51
C VAL A 22 -10.63 6.16 30.63
N ASP A 23 -10.63 7.49 30.70
CA ASP A 23 -11.83 8.29 30.48
C ASP A 23 -11.60 9.34 29.39
N ILE A 24 -12.41 9.17 28.35
CA ILE A 24 -12.55 9.98 27.15
C ILE A 24 -13.72 10.95 27.39
N LEU A 25 -13.56 12.20 26.94
CA LEU A 25 -14.51 13.33 26.89
C LEU A 25 -14.66 14.14 28.19
N ILE A 26 -14.12 15.37 28.21
CA ILE A 26 -14.92 16.62 28.22
C ILE A 26 -14.11 17.72 27.50
N LEU A 27 -14.68 18.22 26.41
CA LEU A 27 -14.26 19.42 25.67
C LEU A 27 -14.78 20.68 26.36
N CYS A 28 -14.07 21.78 26.09
CA CYS A 28 -14.56 23.17 26.13
C CYS A 28 -14.53 23.87 27.50
N SER A 29 -13.49 24.70 27.74
CA SER A 29 -13.60 26.07 28.30
C SER A 29 -12.31 26.58 28.99
N THR A 30 -11.20 26.72 28.24
CA THR A 30 -10.14 27.67 28.63
C THR A 30 -9.53 28.28 27.38
N PHE A 31 -10.19 29.31 26.84
CA PHE A 31 -9.55 30.25 25.92
C PHE A 31 -8.49 31.04 26.72
N ILE A 32 -7.28 30.49 26.81
CA ILE A 32 -6.11 31.27 27.18
C ILE A 32 -5.86 32.22 26.00
N SER A 33 -6.25 33.48 26.19
CA SER A 33 -5.92 34.60 25.32
C SER A 33 -4.39 34.75 25.29
N ILE A 34 -3.73 34.00 24.41
CA ILE A 34 -2.35 34.29 24.01
C ILE A 34 -2.44 35.55 23.13
N ARG A 35 -2.26 36.73 23.75
CA ARG A 35 -1.96 37.92 22.97
C ARG A 35 -0.69 37.61 22.17
N PRO A 36 -0.68 37.72 20.83
CA PRO A 36 0.57 37.63 20.10
C PRO A 36 1.52 38.69 20.68
N PRO A 37 2.81 38.39 20.88
CA PRO A 37 3.76 39.38 21.33
C PRO A 37 3.68 40.56 20.35
N ALA A 38 3.57 41.77 20.90
CA ALA A 38 3.61 42.99 20.11
C ALA A 38 4.84 42.93 19.20
N TRP A 39 4.64 43.10 17.90
CA TRP A 39 5.74 43.20 16.94
C TRP A 39 6.44 44.53 17.20
N ASP A 40 7.40 44.48 18.12
CA ASP A 40 8.37 45.56 18.33
C ASP A 40 9.07 45.81 16.98
N ARG A 41 8.96 47.05 16.50
CA ARG A 41 9.50 47.50 15.21
C ARG A 41 10.98 47.89 15.31
N ASP A 42 11.64 47.54 16.40
CA ASP A 42 13.08 47.76 16.59
C ASP A 42 13.85 46.43 16.67
N ARG A 43 13.67 45.57 15.66
CA ARG A 43 14.67 44.53 15.39
C ARG A 43 15.80 45.16 14.61
N SER A 44 16.75 45.73 15.35
CA SER A 44 18.12 45.92 14.92
C SER A 44 18.54 44.72 14.07
N ALA A 45 18.87 44.97 12.81
CA ALA A 45 19.31 43.92 11.90
C ALA A 45 20.45 43.14 12.56
N VAL A 46 20.34 41.82 12.57
CA VAL A 46 21.35 40.97 13.19
C VAL A 46 22.37 40.64 12.12
N LYS A 47 23.63 40.91 12.42
CA LYS A 47 24.73 40.58 11.51
C LYS A 47 24.88 39.08 11.39
N CYS A 48 25.09 38.62 10.16
CA CYS A 48 25.50 37.26 9.91
C CYS A 48 26.86 37.00 10.58
N ASP A 49 26.94 35.97 11.42
CA ASP A 49 28.16 35.58 12.15
C ASP A 49 29.29 35.07 11.22
N TYR A 50 29.03 34.92 9.92
CA TYR A 50 30.00 34.50 8.91
C TYR A 50 30.47 35.64 8.00
N CYS A 51 29.54 36.35 7.34
CA CYS A 51 29.88 37.42 6.39
C CYS A 51 29.67 38.85 6.91
N GLY A 52 29.06 39.02 8.09
CA GLY A 52 28.85 40.32 8.71
C GLY A 52 27.73 41.18 8.10
N VAL A 53 27.01 40.68 7.10
CA VAL A 53 25.88 41.38 6.48
C VAL A 53 24.72 41.47 7.47
N ASP A 54 24.13 42.66 7.58
CA ASP A 54 22.94 42.94 8.37
C ASP A 54 21.72 42.26 7.75
N GLU A 55 21.12 41.31 8.48
CA GLU A 55 19.93 40.57 8.04
C GLU A 55 18.74 40.93 8.94
N ALA A 56 17.64 41.36 8.33
CA ALA A 56 16.41 41.69 9.05
C ALA A 56 15.71 40.42 9.57
N PHE A 57 15.89 39.29 8.87
CA PHE A 57 15.32 37.99 9.22
C PHE A 57 16.42 36.92 9.36
N PRO A 58 17.19 36.94 10.45
CA PRO A 58 18.33 36.04 10.62
C PRO A 58 17.88 34.58 10.84
N PHE A 59 18.61 33.64 10.24
CA PHE A 59 18.45 32.21 10.46
C PHE A 59 19.31 31.73 11.62
N ARG A 60 18.73 31.04 12.60
CA ARG A 60 19.46 30.42 13.71
C ARG A 60 19.78 28.96 13.39
N CYS A 61 21.07 28.62 13.34
CA CYS A 61 21.51 27.24 13.08
C CYS A 61 21.28 26.34 14.32
N PRO A 62 20.58 25.19 14.20
CA PRO A 62 20.31 24.33 15.35
C PRO A 62 21.55 23.61 15.89
N TYR A 63 22.63 23.54 15.11
CA TYR A 63 23.85 22.79 15.47
C TYR A 63 24.90 23.65 16.18
N CYS A 64 25.05 24.93 15.80
CA CYS A 64 26.03 25.85 16.41
C CYS A 64 25.41 27.06 17.12
N ASN A 65 24.09 27.22 17.02
CA ASN A 65 23.30 28.23 17.73
C ASN A 65 23.55 29.71 17.36
N ARG A 66 24.25 29.95 16.25
CA ARG A 66 24.60 31.28 15.69
C ARG A 66 23.62 31.76 14.62
N TYR A 67 23.68 33.05 14.26
CA TYR A 67 22.78 33.71 13.32
C TYR A 67 23.42 33.96 11.95
N TYR A 68 22.69 33.65 10.87
CA TYR A 68 23.19 33.72 9.49
C TYR A 68 22.17 34.34 8.52
N CYS A 69 22.67 34.90 7.41
CA CYS A 69 21.86 35.40 6.30
C CYS A 69 21.35 34.26 5.39
N GLY A 70 20.56 34.60 4.38
CA GLY A 70 20.01 33.63 3.40
C GLY A 70 21.05 32.73 2.73
N ASP A 71 22.23 33.28 2.41
CA ASP A 71 23.30 32.55 1.72
C ASP A 71 24.07 31.61 2.65
N HIS A 72 24.20 31.98 3.93
CA HIS A 72 24.98 31.24 4.93
C HIS A 72 24.12 30.43 5.90
N ARG A 73 22.82 30.25 5.63
CA ARG A 73 21.90 29.52 6.52
C ARG A 73 22.21 28.02 6.66
N LEU A 74 22.83 27.41 5.65
CA LEU A 74 23.18 25.98 5.65
C LEU A 74 24.49 25.74 6.40
N PRO A 75 24.63 24.65 7.17
CA PRO A 75 25.87 24.31 7.90
C PRO A 75 27.14 24.27 7.04
N GLU A 76 27.00 23.87 5.77
CA GLU A 76 28.08 23.82 4.76
C GLU A 76 28.59 25.23 4.39
N ASN A 77 27.71 26.23 4.44
CA ASN A 77 27.99 27.57 3.93
C ASN A 77 28.57 28.51 5.00
N HIS A 78 28.67 28.10 6.28
CA HIS A 78 29.21 28.96 7.34
C HIS A 78 30.27 28.29 8.22
N ALA A 79 30.89 27.21 7.73
CA ALA A 79 31.88 26.44 8.47
C ALA A 79 31.40 26.06 9.89
N CYS A 80 30.23 25.42 9.97
CA CYS A 80 29.56 25.13 11.22
C CYS A 80 30.41 24.24 12.16
N VAL A 81 30.60 24.65 13.42
CA VAL A 81 31.28 23.82 14.44
C VAL A 81 30.52 22.51 14.69
N GLY A 82 29.19 22.55 14.59
CA GLY A 82 28.31 21.40 14.69
C GLY A 82 28.07 20.68 13.36
N TYR A 83 28.88 20.93 12.31
CA TYR A 83 28.67 20.34 10.99
C TYR A 83 28.62 18.81 11.03
N ALA A 84 29.43 18.18 11.89
CA ALA A 84 29.43 16.73 12.08
C ALA A 84 28.07 16.18 12.53
N LEU A 85 27.25 16.97 13.22
CA LEU A 85 25.88 16.61 13.63
C LEU A 85 24.85 16.87 12.53
N ALA A 86 25.18 17.71 11.56
CA ALA A 86 24.37 17.98 10.38
C ALA A 86 24.59 16.96 9.26
N LEU A 87 25.72 16.23 9.29
CA LEU A 87 25.99 15.17 8.33
C LEU A 87 24.94 14.07 8.48
N PRO A 88 24.32 13.61 7.38
CA PRO A 88 23.50 12.41 7.43
C PRO A 88 24.34 11.26 7.98
N PRO A 89 23.74 10.27 8.68
CA PRO A 89 24.43 9.07 9.09
C PRO A 89 25.18 8.51 7.88
N ARG A 90 26.48 8.26 8.03
CA ARG A 90 27.36 7.79 6.95
C ARG A 90 26.67 6.58 6.31
N GLN A 91 26.01 6.81 5.17
CA GLN A 91 25.67 5.72 4.28
C GLN A 91 27.03 5.13 3.97
N TYR A 92 27.26 3.89 4.39
CA TYR A 92 28.39 3.13 3.90
C TYR A 92 28.27 3.16 2.38
N THR A 93 29.02 4.04 1.75
CA THR A 93 29.27 3.98 0.32
C THR A 93 30.06 2.70 0.19
N THR A 94 29.36 1.60 -0.11
CA THR A 94 29.96 0.39 -0.64
C THR A 94 30.81 0.86 -1.82
N THR A 95 32.10 0.94 -1.58
CA THR A 95 33.12 1.19 -2.59
C THR A 95 32.87 0.22 -3.71
N SER A 96 32.32 0.71 -4.83
CA SER A 96 32.43 0.10 -6.16
C SER A 96 32.59 -1.43 -6.11
N GLU A 97 31.67 -2.11 -5.44
CA GLU A 97 31.53 -3.52 -5.67
C GLU A 97 30.91 -3.59 -7.05
N SER A 98 31.58 -4.33 -7.92
CA SER A 98 31.08 -4.85 -9.17
C SER A 98 29.56 -4.92 -9.19
N HIS A 99 28.94 -4.77 -10.36
CA HIS A 99 27.64 -5.39 -10.61
C HIS A 99 27.74 -6.92 -10.43
N THR A 100 27.97 -7.40 -9.20
CA THR A 100 27.49 -8.67 -8.72
C THR A 100 26.00 -8.48 -8.76
N THR A 101 25.42 -8.81 -9.92
CA THR A 101 24.11 -9.42 -9.98
C THR A 101 24.03 -10.36 -8.79
N TYR A 102 23.41 -9.89 -7.70
CA TYR A 102 22.93 -10.78 -6.66
C TYR A 102 22.15 -11.82 -7.44
N ALA A 103 22.67 -13.04 -7.50
CA ALA A 103 21.95 -14.15 -8.06
C ALA A 103 20.64 -14.15 -7.29
N MET A 104 19.59 -13.71 -8.00
CA MET A 104 18.27 -13.47 -7.46
C MET A 104 17.77 -14.86 -7.10
N GLY A 105 18.07 -15.28 -5.88
CA GLY A 105 17.53 -16.51 -5.32
C GLY A 105 16.03 -16.33 -5.38
N TRP A 106 15.36 -17.22 -6.11
CA TRP A 106 13.91 -17.30 -6.18
C TRP A 106 13.38 -17.07 -4.77
N THR A 107 12.74 -15.92 -4.52
CA THR A 107 11.92 -15.78 -3.33
C THR A 107 10.83 -16.81 -3.53
N THR A 108 10.89 -17.90 -2.75
CA THR A 108 9.93 -18.98 -2.94
C THR A 108 8.54 -18.37 -2.72
N ALA A 109 7.58 -18.69 -3.61
CA ALA A 109 6.17 -18.32 -3.42
C ALA A 109 5.52 -19.15 -2.29
N SER A 110 6.29 -19.43 -1.22
CA SER A 110 5.89 -20.24 -0.08
C SER A 110 4.82 -19.52 0.71
N VAL A 111 3.75 -20.25 1.08
CA VAL A 111 2.62 -19.71 1.84
C VAL A 111 2.86 -19.97 3.33
N SER A 112 2.89 -18.90 4.12
CA SER A 112 3.03 -18.98 5.58
C SER A 112 1.73 -19.45 6.24
N LYS A 113 1.78 -20.02 7.46
CA LYS A 113 0.57 -20.39 8.21
C LYS A 113 -0.37 -19.20 8.45
N ARG A 114 0.18 -18.01 8.73
CA ARG A 114 -0.58 -16.78 8.95
C ARG A 114 -1.22 -16.27 7.66
N GLU A 115 -0.49 -16.41 6.57
CA GLU A 115 -0.97 -16.07 5.23
C GLU A 115 -2.08 -17.02 4.78
N PHE A 116 -1.95 -18.32 5.05
CA PHE A 116 -3.00 -19.30 4.77
C PHE A 116 -4.31 -18.96 5.49
N ILE A 117 -4.25 -18.58 6.77
CA ILE A 117 -5.44 -18.11 7.51
C ILE A 117 -6.01 -16.85 6.86
N SER A 118 -5.15 -15.91 6.44
CA SER A 118 -5.58 -14.70 5.73
C SER A 118 -6.31 -15.05 4.43
N PHE A 119 -5.78 -15.99 3.64
CA PHE A 119 -6.44 -16.50 2.44
C PHE A 119 -7.79 -17.13 2.75
N LEU A 120 -7.90 -17.95 3.80
CA LEU A 120 -9.17 -18.58 4.16
C LEU A 120 -10.24 -17.56 4.56
N VAL A 121 -9.88 -16.59 5.39
CA VAL A 121 -10.81 -15.53 5.82
C VAL A 121 -11.18 -14.63 4.64
N GLY A 122 -10.21 -14.26 3.81
CA GLY A 122 -10.44 -13.50 2.58
C GLY A 122 -11.38 -14.24 1.62
N ALA A 123 -11.10 -15.52 1.34
CA ALA A 123 -11.93 -16.36 0.48
C ALA A 123 -13.35 -16.51 1.02
N ALA A 124 -13.53 -16.69 2.34
CA ALA A 124 -14.85 -16.76 2.95
C ALA A 124 -15.64 -15.45 2.78
N LEU A 125 -15.02 -14.30 3.04
CA LEU A 125 -15.66 -12.99 2.85
C LEU A 125 -16.05 -12.76 1.39
N VAL A 126 -15.12 -13.02 0.48
CA VAL A 126 -15.35 -12.88 -0.97
C VAL A 126 -16.49 -13.81 -1.38
N TRP A 127 -16.49 -15.07 -0.93
CA TRP A 127 -17.57 -16.03 -1.19
C TRP A 127 -18.94 -15.50 -0.75
N PHE A 128 -19.07 -14.91 0.44
CA PHE A 128 -20.33 -14.29 0.87
C PHE A 128 -20.77 -13.14 -0.04
N VAL A 129 -19.84 -12.32 -0.52
CA VAL A 129 -20.14 -11.23 -1.46
C VAL A 129 -20.70 -11.80 -2.78
N GLY A 130 -20.04 -12.77 -3.40
CA GLY A 130 -20.58 -13.36 -4.64
C GLY A 130 -21.84 -14.17 -4.42
N ALA A 131 -21.99 -14.89 -3.30
CA ALA A 131 -23.24 -15.53 -2.94
C ALA A 131 -24.39 -14.50 -2.88
N SER A 132 -24.15 -13.32 -2.30
CA SER A 132 -25.14 -12.23 -2.26
C SER A 132 -25.46 -11.62 -3.64
N MET A 133 -24.51 -11.62 -4.57
CA MET A 133 -24.73 -11.18 -5.97
C MET A 133 -25.62 -12.18 -6.72
N LEU A 134 -25.40 -13.48 -6.48
CA LEU A 134 -26.13 -14.57 -7.13
C LEU A 134 -27.51 -14.83 -6.53
N LEU A 135 -27.71 -14.45 -5.26
CA LEU A 135 -28.99 -14.58 -4.56
C LEU A 135 -30.12 -13.70 -5.12
N GLY A 136 -29.82 -12.76 -6.02
CA GLY A 136 -30.85 -12.00 -6.76
C GLY A 136 -31.27 -12.65 -8.09
N LEU A 137 -30.48 -13.59 -8.61
CA LEU A 137 -30.64 -14.28 -9.90
C LEU A 137 -31.36 -15.63 -9.73
N LEU A 138 -32.22 -15.76 -8.71
CA LEU A 138 -32.68 -17.02 -8.11
C LEU A 138 -33.36 -17.97 -9.11
N ALA A 139 -32.57 -18.90 -9.66
CA ALA A 139 -33.01 -20.21 -10.15
C ALA A 139 -31.87 -21.24 -10.20
N PHE A 140 -30.89 -21.17 -9.27
CA PHE A 140 -29.80 -22.14 -9.28
C PHE A 140 -30.22 -23.47 -8.66
N SER A 141 -29.94 -24.56 -9.37
CA SER A 141 -29.93 -25.90 -8.79
C SER A 141 -28.85 -26.03 -7.72
N SER A 142 -28.99 -27.00 -6.82
CA SER A 142 -27.97 -27.29 -5.78
C SER A 142 -26.58 -27.56 -6.37
N TYR A 143 -26.51 -28.26 -7.50
CA TYR A 143 -25.24 -28.52 -8.18
C TYR A 143 -24.63 -27.23 -8.78
N ALA A 144 -25.46 -26.33 -9.33
CA ALA A 144 -24.98 -25.06 -9.89
C ALA A 144 -24.40 -24.15 -8.80
N LEU A 145 -25.02 -24.13 -7.61
CA LEU A 145 -24.50 -23.40 -6.45
C LEU A 145 -23.14 -23.93 -6.00
N ILE A 146 -22.97 -25.25 -5.93
CA ILE A 146 -21.70 -25.88 -5.52
C ILE A 146 -20.58 -25.55 -6.52
N ILE A 147 -20.84 -25.74 -7.82
CA ILE A 147 -19.86 -25.48 -8.88
C ILE A 147 -19.44 -24.01 -8.88
N ASN A 148 -20.40 -23.08 -8.90
CA ASN A 148 -20.09 -21.65 -8.95
C ASN A 148 -19.44 -21.15 -7.64
N SER A 149 -19.80 -21.73 -6.48
CA SER A 149 -19.12 -21.43 -5.21
C SER A 149 -17.64 -21.79 -5.27
N ALA A 150 -17.30 -22.98 -5.77
CA ALA A 150 -15.92 -23.41 -5.91
C ALA A 150 -15.16 -22.54 -6.92
N LEU A 151 -15.75 -22.30 -8.09
CA LEU A 151 -15.14 -21.48 -9.14
C LEU A 151 -14.90 -20.03 -8.70
N PHE A 152 -15.79 -19.47 -7.90
CA PHE A 152 -15.62 -18.12 -7.38
C PHE A 152 -14.49 -18.02 -6.35
N VAL A 153 -14.39 -18.97 -5.41
CA VAL A 153 -13.25 -19.04 -4.50
C VAL A 153 -11.94 -19.18 -5.28
N LEU A 154 -11.93 -20.04 -6.32
CA LEU A 154 -10.78 -20.20 -7.20
C LEU A 154 -10.45 -18.93 -8.00
N ALA A 155 -11.46 -18.13 -8.40
CA ALA A 155 -11.26 -16.86 -9.08
C ALA A 155 -10.48 -15.86 -8.20
N PHE A 156 -10.82 -15.76 -6.91
CA PHE A 156 -10.11 -14.92 -5.95
C PHE A 156 -8.73 -15.47 -5.61
N LEU A 157 -8.62 -16.76 -5.27
CA LEU A 157 -7.33 -17.36 -4.93
C LEU A 157 -6.35 -17.31 -6.11
N GLY A 158 -6.83 -17.56 -7.32
CA GLY A 158 -6.05 -17.45 -8.55
C GLY A 158 -5.54 -16.03 -8.78
N HIS A 159 -6.39 -15.02 -8.55
CA HIS A 159 -6.02 -13.61 -8.64
C HIS A 159 -4.86 -13.25 -7.71
N GLU A 160 -5.03 -13.50 -6.41
CA GLU A 160 -4.05 -13.14 -5.38
C GLU A 160 -2.76 -13.96 -5.52
N TYR A 161 -2.89 -15.25 -5.84
CA TYR A 161 -1.73 -16.11 -6.06
C TYR A 161 -0.93 -15.68 -7.31
N ALA A 162 -1.60 -15.15 -8.35
CA ALA A 162 -0.93 -14.61 -9.52
C ALA A 162 -0.06 -13.40 -9.19
N HIS A 163 -0.54 -12.47 -8.35
CA HIS A 163 0.29 -11.37 -7.85
C HIS A 163 1.53 -11.88 -7.11
N LYS A 164 1.33 -12.86 -6.22
CA LYS A 164 2.43 -13.44 -5.44
C LYS A 164 3.45 -14.15 -6.32
N LEU A 165 3.00 -14.97 -7.26
CA LEU A 165 3.87 -15.69 -8.19
C LEU A 165 4.62 -14.72 -9.10
N ALA A 166 3.95 -13.67 -9.59
CA ALA A 166 4.58 -12.63 -10.39
C ALA A 166 5.65 -11.88 -9.61
N ALA A 167 5.37 -11.52 -8.35
CA ALA A 167 6.33 -10.88 -7.47
C ALA A 167 7.57 -11.77 -7.23
N ALA A 168 7.34 -13.04 -6.89
CA ALA A 168 8.39 -14.04 -6.68
C ALA A 168 9.29 -14.22 -7.91
N ARG A 169 8.70 -14.26 -9.11
CA ARG A 169 9.46 -14.34 -10.38
C ARG A 169 10.31 -13.11 -10.68
N ASN A 170 9.99 -11.96 -10.08
CA ASN A 170 10.77 -10.73 -10.21
C ASN A 170 11.65 -10.47 -8.97
N GLY A 171 11.90 -11.50 -8.14
CA GLY A 171 12.77 -11.39 -6.96
C GLY A 171 12.20 -10.57 -5.82
N LEU A 172 10.92 -10.23 -5.87
CA LEU A 172 10.23 -9.52 -4.81
C LEU A 172 9.73 -10.54 -3.78
N TRP A 173 9.82 -10.16 -2.51
CA TRP A 173 9.10 -10.87 -1.46
C TRP A 173 7.63 -10.43 -1.50
N ALA A 174 6.71 -11.36 -1.31
CA ALA A 174 5.28 -11.09 -1.36
C ALA A 174 4.53 -11.92 -0.33
N GLU A 175 3.63 -11.29 0.43
CA GLU A 175 2.76 -11.94 1.39
C GLU A 175 1.35 -11.37 1.30
N PHE A 176 0.34 -12.23 1.15
CA PHE A 176 -1.05 -11.82 1.25
C PHE A 176 -1.41 -11.45 2.69
N ARG A 177 -1.94 -10.25 2.89
CA ARG A 177 -2.37 -9.77 4.20
C ARG A 177 -3.77 -9.17 4.12
N LEU A 178 -4.59 -9.53 5.11
CA LEU A 178 -5.85 -8.83 5.34
C LEU A 178 -5.57 -7.46 5.95
N ASN A 179 -6.38 -6.48 5.55
CA ASN A 179 -6.43 -5.17 6.18
C ASN A 179 -7.81 -4.97 6.78
N SER A 180 -7.87 -4.52 8.04
CA SER A 180 -9.11 -4.26 8.77
C SER A 180 -10.11 -3.43 7.96
N PHE A 181 -9.64 -2.38 7.29
CA PHE A 181 -10.51 -1.55 6.44
C PHE A 181 -11.14 -2.35 5.28
N GLY A 182 -10.31 -3.12 4.58
CA GLY A 182 -10.75 -3.95 3.45
C GLY A 182 -11.72 -5.07 3.87
N VAL A 183 -11.45 -5.73 5.00
CA VAL A 183 -12.33 -6.74 5.59
C VAL A 183 -13.70 -6.16 5.94
N VAL A 184 -13.73 -5.02 6.63
CA VAL A 184 -14.99 -4.36 7.01
C VAL A 184 -15.76 -3.91 5.78
N LEU A 185 -15.10 -3.28 4.82
CA LEU A 185 -15.72 -2.82 3.58
C LEU A 185 -16.30 -3.98 2.77
N THR A 186 -15.53 -5.06 2.61
CA THR A 186 -15.97 -6.27 1.90
C THR A 186 -17.16 -6.92 2.61
N GLY A 187 -17.10 -7.06 3.94
CA GLY A 187 -18.18 -7.63 4.75
C GLY A 187 -19.46 -6.81 4.70
N LEU A 188 -19.38 -5.48 4.84
CA LEU A 188 -20.54 -4.60 4.71
C LEU A 188 -21.17 -4.67 3.31
N SER A 189 -20.35 -4.85 2.27
CA SER A 189 -20.83 -4.91 0.90
C SER A 189 -21.72 -6.12 0.59
N VAL A 190 -21.68 -7.18 1.42
CA VAL A 190 -22.55 -8.36 1.28
C VAL A 190 -24.03 -7.97 1.26
N ILE A 191 -24.44 -7.02 2.11
CA ILE A 191 -25.84 -6.57 2.19
C ILE A 191 -26.16 -5.35 1.31
N LEU A 192 -25.14 -4.67 0.78
CA LEU A 192 -25.32 -3.48 -0.04
C LEU A 192 -25.52 -3.86 -1.52
N PRO A 193 -26.22 -3.04 -2.32
CA PRO A 193 -26.33 -3.25 -3.76
C PRO A 193 -24.98 -3.07 -4.47
N ILE A 194 -24.10 -2.22 -3.91
CA ILE A 194 -22.74 -2.01 -4.39
C ILE A 194 -21.81 -2.99 -3.68
N LYS A 195 -21.11 -3.82 -4.46
CA LYS A 195 -20.22 -4.87 -3.96
C LYS A 195 -18.77 -4.41 -4.01
N PHE A 196 -18.05 -4.62 -2.92
CA PHE A 196 -16.62 -4.33 -2.79
C PHE A 196 -15.89 -5.63 -2.48
N VAL A 197 -14.87 -5.95 -3.28
CA VAL A 197 -14.12 -7.20 -3.17
C VAL A 197 -12.64 -6.87 -2.97
N ALA A 198 -12.29 -6.46 -1.76
CA ALA A 198 -10.92 -6.09 -1.40
C ALA A 198 -10.63 -6.34 0.08
N PRO A 199 -10.72 -7.60 0.57
CA PRO A 199 -10.51 -7.91 2.00
C PRO A 199 -9.05 -7.74 2.43
N GLY A 200 -8.11 -7.77 1.48
CA GLY A 200 -6.68 -7.68 1.71
C GLY A 200 -5.93 -7.27 0.45
N ALA A 201 -4.62 -7.35 0.50
CA ALA A 201 -3.74 -7.15 -0.64
C ALA A 201 -2.45 -7.95 -0.47
N VAL A 202 -1.80 -8.30 -1.59
CA VAL A 202 -0.42 -8.80 -1.57
C VAL A 202 0.54 -7.64 -1.31
N VAL A 203 1.15 -7.66 -0.13
CA VAL A 203 2.17 -6.69 0.26
C VAL A 203 3.50 -7.11 -0.34
N LEU A 204 4.13 -6.18 -1.07
CA LEU A 204 5.42 -6.39 -1.72
C LEU A 204 6.56 -5.88 -0.84
N GLY A 205 7.65 -6.65 -0.76
CA GLY A 205 8.90 -6.30 -0.10
C GLY A 205 10.07 -6.42 -1.08
N GLY A 206 10.97 -5.44 -1.03
CA GLY A 206 12.09 -5.32 -1.97
C GLY A 206 11.94 -4.11 -2.90
N TYR A 207 12.96 -3.85 -3.73
CA TYR A 207 12.94 -2.77 -4.71
C TYR A 207 12.38 -3.28 -6.04
N GLY A 208 11.19 -2.80 -6.42
CA GLY A 208 10.60 -3.02 -7.73
C GLY A 208 10.55 -1.71 -8.51
N ASP A 209 11.08 -1.68 -9.73
CA ASP A 209 10.92 -0.54 -10.62
C ASP A 209 9.46 -0.41 -11.07
N ARG A 210 9.10 0.76 -11.63
CA ARG A 210 7.73 1.06 -12.08
C ARG A 210 7.18 -0.02 -13.02
N ARG A 211 8.03 -0.59 -13.87
CA ARG A 211 7.67 -1.68 -14.78
C ARG A 211 7.37 -2.98 -14.04
N THR A 212 8.21 -3.41 -13.12
CA THR A 212 7.99 -4.62 -12.33
C THR A 212 6.71 -4.51 -11.51
N LEU A 213 6.48 -3.39 -10.84
CA LEU A 213 5.26 -3.17 -10.05
C LEU A 213 3.99 -3.17 -10.91
N GLY A 214 4.05 -2.58 -12.10
CA GLY A 214 2.95 -2.62 -13.07
C GLY A 214 2.68 -4.02 -13.60
N LEU A 215 3.72 -4.79 -13.93
CA LEU A 215 3.59 -6.18 -14.35
C LEU A 215 2.98 -7.04 -13.26
N VAL A 216 3.47 -6.93 -12.02
CA VAL A 216 2.91 -7.65 -10.86
C VAL A 216 1.44 -7.28 -10.66
N GLY A 217 1.08 -5.99 -10.76
CA GLY A 217 -0.31 -5.54 -10.72
C GLY A 217 -1.17 -6.08 -11.86
N ALA A 218 -0.63 -6.30 -13.06
CA ALA A 218 -1.41 -6.82 -14.18
C ALA A 218 -1.77 -8.31 -14.03
N TRP A 219 -0.93 -9.10 -13.36
CA TRP A 219 -1.10 -10.57 -13.32
C TRP A 219 -2.38 -11.06 -12.63
N GLY A 220 -2.84 -10.38 -11.57
CA GLY A 220 -4.12 -10.71 -10.92
C GLY A 220 -5.30 -10.59 -11.89
N PRO A 221 -5.59 -9.39 -12.43
CA PRO A 221 -6.65 -9.22 -13.43
C PRO A 221 -6.46 -10.09 -14.68
N ALA A 222 -5.22 -10.32 -15.12
CA ALA A 222 -4.93 -11.17 -16.28
C ALA A 222 -5.39 -12.63 -16.07
N VAL A 223 -5.21 -13.20 -14.88
CA VAL A 223 -5.67 -14.57 -14.58
C VAL A 223 -7.19 -14.66 -14.61
N ASN A 224 -7.91 -13.70 -14.04
CA ASN A 224 -9.37 -13.69 -14.14
C ASN A 224 -9.86 -13.52 -15.58
N LEU A 225 -9.21 -12.67 -16.38
CA LEU A 225 -9.52 -12.53 -17.81
C LEU A 225 -9.25 -13.81 -18.58
N ALA A 226 -8.16 -14.51 -18.28
CA ALA A 226 -7.85 -15.80 -18.90
C ALA A 226 -8.92 -16.84 -18.56
N ILE A 227 -9.36 -16.92 -17.30
CA ILE A 227 -10.44 -17.82 -16.87
C ILE A 227 -11.74 -17.48 -17.60
N SER A 228 -12.15 -16.20 -17.61
CA SER A 228 -13.36 -15.74 -18.31
C SER A 228 -13.31 -16.08 -19.81
N THR A 229 -12.17 -15.81 -20.46
CA THR A 229 -11.96 -16.13 -21.88
C THR A 229 -12.04 -17.63 -22.16
N ALA A 230 -11.51 -18.47 -21.27
CA ALA A 230 -11.55 -19.92 -21.41
C ALA A 230 -12.96 -20.51 -21.17
N LEU A 231 -13.75 -19.90 -20.29
CA LEU A 231 -15.13 -20.33 -20.02
C LEU A 231 -16.08 -20.02 -21.19
N LEU A 232 -15.85 -18.92 -21.92
CA LEU A 232 -16.73 -18.47 -23.00
C LEU A 232 -17.01 -19.54 -24.08
N PRO A 233 -16.01 -20.18 -24.73
CA PRO A 233 -16.28 -21.22 -25.73
C PRO A 233 -16.95 -22.45 -25.11
N ILE A 234 -16.67 -22.79 -23.85
CA ILE A 234 -17.32 -23.90 -23.14
C ILE A 234 -18.82 -23.62 -22.97
N ILE A 235 -19.18 -22.39 -22.61
CA ILE A 235 -20.58 -21.97 -22.48
C ILE A 235 -21.27 -22.02 -23.84
N LEU A 236 -20.70 -21.39 -24.87
CA LEU A 236 -21.35 -21.20 -26.16
C LEU A 236 -21.43 -22.49 -27.00
N LEU A 237 -20.37 -23.31 -26.99
CA LEU A 237 -20.30 -24.50 -27.85
C LEU A 237 -20.91 -25.74 -27.19
N LEU A 238 -20.83 -25.85 -25.85
CA LEU A 238 -21.31 -27.02 -25.12
C LEU A 238 -22.63 -26.76 -24.35
N GLY A 239 -23.18 -25.55 -24.44
CA GLY A 239 -24.40 -25.17 -23.72
C GLY A 239 -24.25 -25.19 -22.20
N ALA A 240 -23.02 -25.01 -21.69
CA ALA A 240 -22.70 -25.10 -20.26
C ALA A 240 -23.10 -23.82 -19.50
N TRP A 241 -24.37 -23.42 -19.60
CA TRP A 241 -24.93 -22.19 -19.00
C TRP A 241 -24.74 -22.11 -17.48
N VAL A 242 -24.56 -23.26 -16.81
CA VAL A 242 -24.18 -23.31 -15.39
C VAL A 242 -22.89 -22.55 -15.07
N LEU A 243 -22.00 -22.33 -16.04
CA LEU A 243 -20.74 -21.61 -15.89
C LEU A 243 -20.85 -20.10 -16.14
N LEU A 244 -22.00 -19.61 -16.64
CA LEU A 244 -22.22 -18.19 -16.93
C LEU A 244 -21.99 -17.29 -15.70
N PRO A 245 -22.42 -17.64 -14.48
CA PRO A 245 -22.13 -16.81 -13.31
C PRO A 245 -20.64 -16.73 -12.99
N SER A 246 -19.90 -17.83 -13.16
CA SER A 246 -18.44 -17.84 -12.99
C SER A 246 -17.72 -17.01 -14.06
N TYR A 247 -18.22 -17.02 -15.30
CA TYR A 247 -17.75 -16.14 -16.38
C TYR A 247 -17.96 -14.66 -16.03
N TYR A 248 -19.16 -14.30 -15.57
CA TYR A 248 -19.50 -12.95 -15.11
C TYR A 248 -18.61 -12.49 -13.95
N ILE A 249 -18.48 -13.30 -12.91
CA ILE A 249 -17.73 -12.92 -11.71
C ILE A 249 -16.24 -12.72 -12.02
N ASN A 250 -15.63 -13.59 -12.84
CA ASN A 250 -14.22 -13.42 -13.22
C ASN A 250 -14.00 -12.12 -14.00
N SER A 251 -14.84 -11.84 -15.00
CA SER A 251 -14.73 -10.58 -15.76
C SER A 251 -15.02 -9.34 -14.90
N PHE A 252 -15.95 -9.45 -13.95
CA PHE A 252 -16.26 -8.40 -12.98
C PHE A 252 -15.07 -8.12 -12.03
N ILE A 253 -14.47 -9.15 -11.42
CA ILE A 253 -13.28 -8.99 -10.55
C ILE A 253 -12.13 -8.34 -11.32
N ALA A 254 -11.88 -8.77 -12.56
CA ALA A 254 -10.87 -8.17 -13.41
C ALA A 254 -11.15 -6.68 -13.68
N THR A 255 -12.38 -6.35 -14.07
CA THR A 255 -12.80 -4.98 -14.36
C THR A 255 -12.68 -4.09 -13.12
N PHE A 256 -13.16 -4.57 -11.97
CA PHE A 256 -13.09 -3.83 -10.71
C PHE A 256 -11.64 -3.55 -10.31
N ASN A 257 -10.78 -4.57 -10.31
CA ASN A 257 -9.37 -4.38 -9.96
C ASN A 257 -8.58 -3.56 -10.98
N LEU A 258 -9.06 -3.43 -12.23
CA LEU A 258 -8.45 -2.55 -13.23
C LEU A 258 -8.90 -1.09 -13.11
N ILE A 259 -9.83 -0.74 -12.22
CA ILE A 259 -10.15 0.68 -11.96
C ILE A 259 -8.88 1.37 -11.42
N PRO A 260 -8.42 2.50 -12.02
CA PRO A 260 -7.12 3.10 -11.70
C PRO A 260 -7.21 4.00 -10.45
N LEU A 261 -7.71 3.46 -9.34
CA LEU A 261 -7.95 4.20 -8.10
C LEU A 261 -7.33 3.51 -6.88
N ALA A 262 -6.79 4.32 -5.97
CA ALA A 262 -6.38 3.95 -4.62
C ALA A 262 -5.52 2.66 -4.54
N ILE A 263 -6.07 1.63 -3.89
CA ILE A 263 -5.40 0.36 -3.56
C ILE A 263 -5.52 -0.72 -4.65
N LEU A 264 -6.29 -0.46 -5.71
CA LEU A 264 -6.58 -1.43 -6.77
C LEU A 264 -5.39 -1.58 -7.72
N ASP A 265 -5.27 -2.75 -8.34
CA ASP A 265 -4.10 -3.07 -9.17
C ASP A 265 -4.01 -2.25 -10.46
N GLY A 266 -5.16 -1.80 -10.97
CA GLY A 266 -5.27 -0.95 -12.14
C GLY A 266 -4.47 0.34 -12.00
N LYS A 267 -4.30 0.86 -10.77
CA LYS A 267 -3.45 2.03 -10.53
C LYS A 267 -1.99 1.75 -10.88
N LYS A 268 -1.46 0.58 -10.48
CA LYS A 268 -0.08 0.16 -10.77
C LYS A 268 0.12 -0.07 -12.26
N VAL A 269 -0.86 -0.70 -12.93
CA VAL A 269 -0.81 -0.98 -14.37
C VAL A 269 -0.89 0.33 -15.16
N TYR A 270 -1.79 1.24 -14.81
CA TYR A 270 -1.93 2.55 -15.42
C TYR A 270 -0.65 3.38 -15.28
N ASP A 271 -0.06 3.39 -14.08
CA ASP A 271 1.21 4.08 -13.87
C ASP A 271 2.27 3.46 -14.78
N TRP A 272 2.44 2.14 -14.84
CA TRP A 272 3.45 1.55 -15.73
C TRP A 272 3.21 1.82 -17.22
N SER A 273 2.01 1.54 -17.72
CA SER A 273 1.65 1.66 -19.13
C SER A 273 0.15 1.90 -19.30
N PRO A 274 -0.27 3.15 -19.57
CA PRO A 274 -1.67 3.48 -19.83
C PRO A 274 -2.27 2.70 -21.00
N ALA A 275 -1.47 2.37 -22.02
CA ALA A 275 -1.92 1.59 -23.16
C ALA A 275 -2.26 0.14 -22.79
N VAL A 276 -1.40 -0.51 -21.98
CA VAL A 276 -1.67 -1.86 -21.48
C VAL A 276 -2.90 -1.83 -20.57
N TRP A 277 -2.96 -0.86 -19.65
CA TRP A 277 -4.11 -0.67 -18.78
C TRP A 277 -5.42 -0.54 -19.57
N VAL A 278 -5.49 0.36 -20.55
CA VAL A 278 -6.73 0.60 -21.32
C VAL A 278 -7.13 -0.64 -22.11
N SER A 279 -6.16 -1.37 -22.66
CA SER A 279 -6.42 -2.61 -23.40
C SER A 279 -7.06 -3.68 -22.50
N MET A 280 -6.51 -3.89 -21.29
CA MET A 280 -7.02 -4.86 -20.34
C MET A 280 -8.40 -4.43 -19.81
N PHE A 281 -8.59 -3.14 -19.53
CA PHE A 281 -9.84 -2.61 -19.00
C PHE A 281 -10.98 -2.67 -20.01
N VAL A 282 -10.72 -2.31 -21.28
CA VAL A 282 -11.71 -2.44 -22.36
C VAL A 282 -12.05 -3.91 -22.60
N TYR A 283 -11.05 -4.79 -22.60
CA TYR A 283 -11.28 -6.22 -22.77
C TYR A 283 -12.11 -6.82 -21.63
N SER A 284 -11.82 -6.44 -20.38
CA SER A 284 -12.60 -6.89 -19.22
C SER A 284 -14.03 -6.37 -19.26
N LEU A 285 -14.23 -5.10 -19.63
CA LEU A 285 -15.54 -4.49 -19.76
C LEU A 285 -16.37 -5.15 -20.87
N ALA A 286 -15.74 -5.52 -21.99
CA ALA A 286 -16.40 -6.26 -23.06
C ALA A 286 -16.93 -7.62 -22.59
N HIS A 287 -16.15 -8.36 -21.77
CA HIS A 287 -16.62 -9.61 -21.18
C HIS A 287 -17.76 -9.41 -20.17
N VAL A 288 -17.70 -8.36 -19.34
CA VAL A 288 -18.81 -8.03 -18.41
C VAL A 288 -20.07 -7.68 -19.17
N ALA A 289 -19.97 -6.85 -20.21
CA ALA A 289 -21.10 -6.48 -21.05
C ALA A 289 -21.69 -7.71 -21.75
N LEU A 290 -20.85 -8.58 -22.30
CA LEU A 290 -21.29 -9.83 -22.93
C LEU A 290 -22.00 -10.75 -21.93
N ALA A 291 -21.46 -10.90 -20.72
CA ALA A 291 -22.11 -11.67 -19.66
C ALA A 291 -23.52 -11.14 -19.35
N TYR A 292 -23.67 -9.82 -19.28
CA TYR A 292 -24.95 -9.16 -18.98
C TYR A 292 -26.00 -9.36 -20.08
N LEU A 293 -25.59 -9.62 -21.33
CA LEU A 293 -26.53 -9.97 -22.41
C LEU A 293 -27.12 -11.38 -22.27
N PHE A 294 -26.49 -12.25 -21.48
CA PHE A 294 -26.91 -13.63 -21.26
C PHE A 294 -27.53 -13.89 -19.88
N LEU A 295 -27.39 -12.95 -18.92
CA LEU A 295 -27.95 -13.01 -17.57
C LEU A 295 -29.40 -12.51 -17.55
#